data_AF-A0A8J7GA31-F1
#
_entry.id   AF-A0A8J7GA31-F1
#
_cell.length_a   1.000
_cell.length_b   1.000
_cell.length_c   1.000
_cell.angle_alpha   90.00
_cell.angle_beta   90.00
_cell.angle_gamma   90.00
#
_symmetry.space_group_name_H-M   'P 1'
#
loop_
_entity.id
_entity.type
_entity.pdbx_description
1 polymer ?
#
loop_
_entity_poly.entity_id
_entity_poly.type
_entity_poly.pdbx_seq_one_letter_code
_entity_poly.pdbx_strand_id
1 'polypeptide(L)'
;MSARDVLTAGTATLSALLALVSAGYVSRATRRTSRELEVLKVSLARESAEEQSRREYEYAARKRIYDEAEPLIIKLADSCDFAASRIIDLADGRRWPELRATRDINAFWMLSRSSEVISLARALLEPLALHTLLTEKLTLVDLSYDQRVSEIYTLARAAYQVHLDDYVIAAIDPALRYDPVVPGWRQKRAADPATYWWQGLTRGRLDPAIELCIHRDAGRLTTREEFESRYLELYASPGDSRVKSLGLFCNPLYNFRPQDRPTYWRMLMCQLLIYRRISLRSRLPANVPTSSQFDFDRRDVDALQRFGGVGDALLDVSLTAALRYVGESWIRQWRSEA
;
A
#
# COMPACT_ATOMS: atom_id res chain seq x y z
N MET A 1 -0.67 10.54 104.10
CA MET A 1 -0.10 10.32 102.75
C MET A 1 1.40 10.50 102.83
N SER A 2 2.16 9.47 102.51
CA SER A 2 3.62 9.50 102.54
C SER A 2 4.15 10.25 101.31
N ALA A 3 5.22 11.03 101.44
CA ALA A 3 5.84 11.75 100.31
C ALA A 3 6.25 10.82 99.15
N ARG A 4 6.42 9.52 99.40
CA ARG A 4 6.64 8.50 98.36
C ARG A 4 5.41 8.23 97.49
N ASP A 5 4.19 8.34 98.04
CA ASP A 5 2.94 8.08 97.32
C ASP A 5 2.61 9.20 96.31
N VAL A 6 3.05 10.43 96.61
CA VAL A 6 2.89 11.59 95.71
C VAL A 6 3.88 11.53 94.54
N LEU A 7 5.11 11.07 94.78
CA LEU A 7 6.14 10.89 93.76
C LEU A 7 5.82 9.76 92.78
N THR A 8 5.28 8.63 93.26
CA THR A 8 4.84 7.51 92.39
C THR A 8 3.58 7.84 91.59
N ALA A 9 2.64 8.61 92.16
CA ALA A 9 1.48 9.10 91.41
C ALA A 9 1.88 10.10 90.30
N GLY A 10 2.88 10.95 90.56
CA GLY A 10 3.43 11.90 89.58
C GLY A 10 4.18 11.23 88.43
N THR A 11 4.97 10.19 88.69
CA THR A 11 5.67 9.44 87.63
C THR A 11 4.71 8.59 86.80
N ALA A 12 3.67 8.01 87.42
CA ALA A 12 2.64 7.25 86.71
C ALA A 12 1.81 8.14 85.75
N THR A 13 1.44 9.35 86.18
CA THR A 13 0.70 10.30 85.34
C THR A 13 1.55 10.83 84.18
N LEU A 14 2.83 11.13 84.40
CA LEU A 14 3.74 11.54 83.34
C LEU A 14 3.96 10.42 82.30
N SER A 15 4.09 9.18 82.78
CA SER A 15 4.26 8.00 81.92
C SER A 15 3.00 7.73 81.07
N ALA A 16 1.81 7.89 81.66
CA ALA A 16 0.55 7.77 80.94
C ALA A 16 0.37 8.86 79.86
N LEU A 17 0.79 10.09 80.14
CA LEU A 17 0.79 11.20 79.18
C LEU A 17 1.74 10.95 78.01
N LEU A 18 2.98 10.51 78.28
CA LEU A 18 3.95 10.11 77.26
C LEU A 18 3.46 8.94 76.42
N ALA A 19 2.77 7.97 77.03
CA ALA A 19 2.16 6.83 76.32
C ALA A 19 1.01 7.29 75.39
N LEU A 20 0.15 8.22 75.83
CA LEU A 20 -0.93 8.76 74.99
C LEU A 20 -0.40 9.59 73.82
N VAL A 21 0.63 10.43 74.06
CA VAL A 21 1.25 11.24 73.01
C VAL A 21 1.98 10.35 71.99
N SER A 22 2.72 9.34 72.45
CA SER A 22 3.41 8.41 71.56
C SER A 22 2.43 7.53 70.78
N ALA A 23 1.36 7.02 71.40
CA ALA A 23 0.30 6.28 70.71
C ALA A 23 -0.44 7.15 69.67
N GLY A 24 -0.72 8.42 69.99
CA GLY A 24 -1.33 9.38 69.07
C GLY A 24 -0.42 9.68 67.87
N TYR A 25 0.87 9.90 68.12
CA TYR A 25 1.87 10.10 67.06
C TYR A 25 2.02 8.88 66.16
N VAL A 26 2.17 7.68 66.75
CA VAL A 26 2.27 6.42 66.00
C VAL A 26 1.01 6.16 65.19
N SER A 27 -0.19 6.39 65.74
CA SER A 27 -1.44 6.25 65.00
C SER A 27 -1.54 7.23 63.82
N ARG A 28 -1.06 8.46 64.00
CA ARG A 28 -1.05 9.46 62.92
C ARG A 28 -0.01 9.15 61.85
N ALA A 29 1.17 8.70 62.25
CA ALA A 29 2.25 8.27 61.35
C ALA A 29 1.83 7.04 60.53
N THR A 30 1.32 5.99 61.19
CA THR A 30 0.79 4.78 60.54
C THR A 30 -0.35 5.09 59.59
N ARG A 31 -1.28 5.99 59.93
CA ARG A 31 -2.33 6.42 59.00
C ARG A 31 -1.77 7.13 57.75
N ARG A 32 -0.72 7.94 57.90
CA ARG A 32 -0.07 8.60 56.76
C ARG A 32 0.63 7.59 55.87
N THR A 33 1.46 6.71 56.44
CA THR A 33 2.16 5.67 55.68
C THR A 33 1.18 4.71 55.00
N SER A 34 0.07 4.35 55.65
CA SER A 34 -0.97 3.52 55.03
C SER A 34 -1.64 4.20 53.85
N ARG A 35 -1.92 5.51 53.93
CA ARG A 35 -2.47 6.28 52.80
C ARG A 35 -1.49 6.40 51.66
N GLU A 36 -0.23 6.69 51.95
CA GLU A 36 0.82 6.76 50.92
C GLU A 36 1.01 5.40 50.23
N LEU A 37 1.01 4.31 50.99
CA LEU A 37 1.05 2.96 50.43
C LEU A 37 -0.18 2.63 49.57
N GLU A 38 -1.36 3.08 49.96
CA GLU A 38 -2.59 2.90 49.17
C GLU A 38 -2.53 3.67 47.85
N VAL A 39 -2.10 4.93 47.87
CA VAL A 39 -1.88 5.74 46.67
C VAL A 39 -0.85 5.10 45.75
N LEU A 40 0.28 4.64 46.30
CA LEU A 40 1.33 3.98 45.53
C LEU A 40 0.85 2.68 44.90
N LYS A 41 0.06 1.87 45.63
CA LYS A 41 -0.53 0.63 45.13
C LYS A 41 -1.52 0.90 44.00
N VAL A 42 -2.39 1.90 44.13
CA VAL A 42 -3.33 2.29 43.07
C VAL A 42 -2.57 2.79 41.84
N SER A 43 -1.53 3.60 42.03
CA SER A 43 -0.68 4.08 40.93
C SER A 43 0.01 2.93 40.20
N LEU A 44 0.64 2.00 40.94
CA LEU A 44 1.32 0.84 40.36
C LEU A 44 0.34 -0.10 39.66
N ALA A 45 -0.85 -0.33 40.24
CA ALA A 45 -1.89 -1.14 39.62
C ALA A 45 -2.39 -0.53 38.31
N ARG A 46 -2.52 0.80 38.26
CA ARG A 46 -2.89 1.52 37.04
C ARG A 46 -1.82 1.42 35.96
N GLU A 47 -0.56 1.70 36.31
CA GLU A 47 0.57 1.60 35.38
C GLU A 47 0.73 0.17 34.85
N SER A 48 0.63 -0.84 35.72
CA SER A 48 0.66 -2.24 35.33
C SER A 48 -0.52 -2.61 34.40
N ALA A 49 -1.72 -2.08 34.65
CA ALA A 49 -2.88 -2.31 33.79
C ALA A 49 -2.71 -1.65 32.41
N GLU A 50 -2.21 -0.41 32.37
CA GLU A 50 -1.91 0.31 31.13
C GLU A 50 -0.83 -0.41 30.31
N GLU A 51 0.25 -0.86 30.93
CA GLU A 51 1.29 -1.67 30.27
C GLU A 51 0.75 -2.99 29.74
N GLN A 52 -0.06 -3.69 30.54
CA GLN A 52 -0.65 -4.96 30.14
C GLN A 52 -1.57 -4.79 28.94
N SER A 53 -2.45 -3.77 28.96
CA SER A 53 -3.31 -3.44 27.82
C SER A 53 -2.49 -3.09 26.57
N ARG A 54 -1.37 -2.37 26.71
CA ARG A 54 -0.47 -2.07 25.58
C ARG A 54 0.16 -3.34 25.00
N ARG A 55 0.65 -4.25 25.84
CA ARG A 55 1.26 -5.53 25.40
C ARG A 55 0.23 -6.42 24.71
N GLU A 56 -0.99 -6.48 25.24
CA GLU A 56 -2.10 -7.23 24.64
C GLU A 56 -2.47 -6.68 23.26
N TYR A 57 -2.56 -5.35 23.13
CA TYR A 57 -2.81 -4.69 21.85
C TYR A 57 -1.68 -4.95 20.84
N GLU A 58 -0.42 -4.76 21.23
CA GLU A 58 0.74 -5.02 20.37
C GLU A 58 0.78 -6.47 19.91
N TYR A 59 0.56 -7.42 20.82
CA TYR A 59 0.51 -8.85 20.48
C TYR A 59 -0.63 -9.14 19.50
N ALA A 60 -1.82 -8.59 19.73
CA ALA A 60 -2.97 -8.78 18.85
C ALA A 60 -2.73 -8.17 17.46
N ALA A 61 -2.12 -6.98 17.39
CA ALA A 61 -1.78 -6.31 16.13
C ALA A 61 -0.76 -7.12 15.33
N ARG A 62 0.37 -7.52 15.94
CA ARG A 62 1.39 -8.36 15.30
C ARG A 62 0.83 -9.70 14.84
N LYS A 63 -0.04 -10.31 15.65
CA LYS A 63 -0.70 -11.57 15.30
C LYS A 63 -1.56 -11.40 14.05
N ARG A 64 -2.37 -10.34 13.96
CA ARG A 64 -3.17 -10.05 12.74
C ARG A 64 -2.30 -9.81 11.52
N ILE A 65 -1.22 -9.05 11.67
CA ILE A 65 -0.26 -8.84 10.58
C ILE A 65 0.26 -10.19 10.05
N TYR A 66 0.66 -11.08 10.95
CA TYR A 66 1.18 -12.39 10.58
C TYR A 66 0.11 -13.31 9.97
N ASP A 67 -1.06 -13.42 10.61
CA ASP A 67 -2.11 -14.36 10.23
C ASP A 67 -2.87 -13.92 8.95
N GLU A 68 -3.10 -12.62 8.78
CA GLU A 68 -3.97 -12.08 7.73
C GLU A 68 -3.21 -11.37 6.61
N ALA A 69 -2.14 -10.63 6.91
CA ALA A 69 -1.45 -9.82 5.91
C ALA A 69 -0.27 -10.55 5.24
N GLU A 70 0.49 -11.37 5.98
CA GLU A 70 1.65 -12.07 5.43
C GLU A 70 1.33 -12.96 4.21
N PRO A 71 0.25 -13.77 4.22
CA PRO A 71 -0.11 -14.57 3.05
C PRO A 71 -0.41 -13.73 1.82
N LEU A 72 -1.02 -12.56 2.02
CA LEU A 72 -1.31 -11.61 0.95
C LEU A 72 -0.05 -10.90 0.45
N ILE A 73 0.91 -10.61 1.32
CA ILE A 73 2.21 -10.01 0.96
C ILE A 73 3.04 -10.96 0.10
N ILE A 74 3.10 -12.24 0.46
CA ILE A 74 3.78 -13.26 -0.34
C ILE A 74 3.16 -13.30 -1.74
N LYS A 75 1.83 -13.40 -1.81
CA LYS A 75 1.11 -13.41 -3.09
C LYS A 75 1.29 -12.11 -3.88
N LEU A 76 1.37 -10.97 -3.19
CA LEU A 76 1.62 -9.66 -3.80
C LEU A 76 3.00 -9.62 -4.45
N ALA A 77 4.03 -10.14 -3.78
CA ALA A 77 5.37 -10.22 -4.34
C ALA A 77 5.40 -11.08 -5.61
N ASP A 78 4.73 -12.24 -5.60
CA ASP A 78 4.65 -13.12 -6.77
C ASP A 78 3.89 -12.46 -7.93
N SER A 79 2.75 -11.81 -7.66
CA SER A 79 2.02 -11.03 -8.69
C SER A 79 2.83 -9.84 -9.20
N CYS A 80 3.61 -9.17 -8.34
CA CYS A 80 4.51 -8.09 -8.74
C CYS A 80 5.64 -8.57 -9.66
N ASP A 81 6.25 -9.73 -9.36
CA ASP A 81 7.29 -10.32 -10.22
C ASP A 81 6.72 -10.73 -11.58
N PHE A 82 5.51 -11.31 -11.59
CA PHE A 82 4.81 -11.63 -12.83
C PHE A 82 4.49 -10.36 -13.63
N ALA A 83 3.89 -9.36 -13.01
CA ALA A 83 3.57 -8.08 -13.64
C ALA A 83 4.81 -7.37 -14.21
N ALA A 84 5.91 -7.33 -13.44
CA ALA A 84 7.19 -6.78 -13.88
C ALA A 84 7.71 -7.47 -15.14
N SER A 85 7.65 -8.81 -15.17
CA SER A 85 8.05 -9.59 -16.35
C SER A 85 7.19 -9.27 -17.56
N ARG A 86 5.87 -9.12 -17.38
CA ARG A 86 4.94 -8.74 -18.46
C ARG A 86 5.18 -7.32 -18.99
N ILE A 87 5.56 -6.39 -18.12
CA ILE A 87 5.94 -5.03 -18.52
C ILE A 87 7.23 -5.05 -19.35
N ILE A 88 8.23 -5.84 -18.93
CA ILE A 88 9.48 -6.01 -19.67
C ILE A 88 9.21 -6.62 -21.04
N ASP A 89 8.40 -7.68 -21.11
CA ASP A 89 8.07 -8.31 -22.38
C ASP A 89 7.30 -7.35 -23.33
N LEU A 90 6.55 -6.39 -22.78
CA LEU A 90 5.80 -5.40 -23.58
C LEU A 90 6.73 -4.45 -24.35
N ALA A 91 7.98 -4.31 -23.92
CA ALA A 91 9.02 -3.59 -24.66
C ALA A 91 9.41 -4.29 -25.98
N ASP A 92 9.11 -5.59 -26.11
CA ASP A 92 9.31 -6.34 -27.33
C ASP A 92 8.25 -6.02 -28.38
N GLY A 93 8.65 -5.22 -29.36
CA GLY A 93 7.80 -4.80 -30.48
C GLY A 93 7.20 -5.96 -31.28
N ARG A 94 7.79 -7.16 -31.21
CA ARG A 94 7.25 -8.37 -31.85
C ARG A 94 5.92 -8.81 -31.24
N ARG A 95 5.61 -8.40 -30.00
CA ARG A 95 4.38 -8.76 -29.29
C ARG A 95 3.21 -7.79 -29.57
N TRP A 96 3.48 -6.57 -30.02
CA TRP A 96 2.44 -5.57 -30.26
C TRP A 96 1.33 -6.01 -31.24
N PRO A 97 1.59 -6.83 -32.28
CA PRO A 97 0.52 -7.38 -33.12
C PRO A 97 -0.54 -8.18 -32.33
N GLU A 98 -0.17 -8.84 -31.23
CA GLU A 98 -1.08 -9.62 -30.38
C GLU A 98 -2.02 -8.73 -29.54
N LEU A 99 -1.67 -7.45 -29.39
CA LEU A 99 -2.44 -6.43 -28.70
C LEU A 99 -3.41 -5.68 -29.62
N ARG A 100 -3.48 -6.07 -30.90
CA ARG A 100 -4.34 -5.41 -31.88
C ARG A 100 -5.80 -5.47 -31.45
N ALA A 101 -6.49 -4.34 -31.63
CA ALA A 101 -7.95 -4.28 -31.47
C ALA A 101 -8.62 -5.16 -32.55
N THR A 102 -9.55 -6.01 -32.13
CA THR A 102 -10.39 -6.84 -33.00
C THR A 102 -11.79 -6.26 -33.23
N ARG A 103 -12.14 -5.15 -32.56
CA ARG A 103 -13.40 -4.42 -32.72
C ARG A 103 -13.15 -2.94 -32.99
N ASP A 104 -14.16 -2.27 -33.53
CA ASP A 104 -14.15 -0.82 -33.72
C ASP A 104 -14.10 -0.09 -32.37
N ILE A 105 -13.10 0.77 -32.22
CA ILE A 105 -12.86 1.62 -31.06
C ILE A 105 -13.99 2.63 -30.80
N ASN A 106 -14.75 3.01 -31.83
CA ASN A 106 -15.82 3.99 -31.69
C ASN A 106 -17.13 3.38 -31.20
N ALA A 107 -17.28 2.06 -31.33
CA ALA A 107 -18.52 1.35 -31.04
C ALA A 107 -18.48 0.55 -29.72
N PHE A 108 -17.29 0.12 -29.26
CA PHE A 108 -17.16 -0.78 -28.12
C PHE A 108 -16.16 -0.28 -27.09
N TRP A 109 -16.37 -0.61 -25.81
CA TRP A 109 -15.42 -0.32 -24.74
C TRP A 109 -14.29 -1.36 -24.66
N MET A 110 -14.60 -2.64 -24.90
CA MET A 110 -13.63 -3.73 -24.96
C MET A 110 -13.32 -4.08 -26.40
N LEU A 111 -12.04 -3.97 -26.78
CA LEU A 111 -11.64 -4.00 -28.18
C LEU A 111 -10.96 -5.30 -28.59
N SER A 112 -10.51 -6.13 -27.67
CA SER A 112 -9.79 -7.37 -27.99
C SER A 112 -10.21 -8.53 -27.10
N ARG A 113 -10.28 -9.72 -27.71
CA ARG A 113 -10.40 -11.04 -27.06
C ARG A 113 -9.08 -11.81 -27.04
N SER A 114 -7.96 -11.15 -27.38
CA SER A 114 -6.64 -11.76 -27.41
C SER A 114 -6.26 -12.24 -26.02
N SER A 115 -5.79 -13.49 -25.92
CA SER A 115 -5.24 -14.05 -24.68
C SER A 115 -4.10 -13.19 -24.12
N GLU A 116 -3.36 -12.51 -24.99
CA GLU A 116 -2.28 -11.61 -24.61
C GLU A 116 -2.81 -10.39 -23.84
N VAL A 117 -3.86 -9.75 -24.35
CA VAL A 117 -4.48 -8.59 -23.67
C VAL A 117 -5.10 -9.02 -22.34
N ILE A 118 -5.76 -10.18 -22.30
CA ILE A 118 -6.37 -10.72 -21.07
C ILE A 118 -5.28 -10.99 -20.02
N SER A 119 -4.20 -11.66 -20.43
CA SER A 119 -3.05 -11.98 -19.57
C SER A 119 -2.39 -10.70 -19.04
N LEU A 120 -2.13 -9.71 -19.90
CA LEU A 120 -1.51 -8.44 -19.52
C LEU A 120 -2.43 -7.63 -18.59
N ALA A 121 -3.72 -7.55 -18.90
CA ALA A 121 -4.68 -6.85 -18.05
C ALA A 121 -4.75 -7.46 -16.65
N ARG A 122 -4.79 -8.79 -16.56
CA ARG A 122 -4.74 -9.50 -15.29
C ARG A 122 -3.44 -9.23 -14.54
N ALA A 123 -2.30 -9.36 -15.20
CA ALA A 123 -0.99 -9.14 -14.59
C ALA A 123 -0.88 -7.74 -13.96
N LEU A 124 -1.44 -6.71 -14.61
CA LEU A 124 -1.41 -5.35 -14.11
C LEU A 124 -2.46 -5.06 -13.01
N LEU A 125 -3.60 -5.74 -13.02
CA LEU A 125 -4.66 -5.56 -12.01
C LEU A 125 -4.43 -6.36 -10.72
N GLU A 126 -3.81 -7.54 -10.79
CA GLU A 126 -3.66 -8.43 -9.64
C GLU A 126 -2.92 -7.81 -8.45
N PRO A 127 -1.77 -7.12 -8.63
CA PRO A 127 -1.11 -6.42 -7.52
C PRO A 127 -2.03 -5.39 -6.84
N LEU A 128 -2.86 -4.70 -7.62
CA LEU A 128 -3.81 -3.69 -7.11
C LEU A 128 -4.99 -4.32 -6.37
N ALA A 129 -5.43 -5.50 -6.82
CA ALA A 129 -6.44 -6.29 -6.13
C ALA A 129 -5.91 -6.81 -4.79
N LEU A 130 -4.65 -7.23 -4.72
CA LEU A 130 -4.00 -7.63 -3.47
C LEU A 130 -3.79 -6.44 -2.52
N HIS A 131 -3.45 -5.26 -3.04
CA HIS A 131 -3.45 -4.03 -2.24
C HIS A 131 -4.82 -3.74 -1.62
N THR A 132 -5.90 -3.93 -2.39
CA THR A 132 -7.28 -3.73 -1.91
C THR A 132 -7.62 -4.71 -0.79
N LEU A 133 -7.32 -6.00 -0.98
CA LEU A 133 -7.49 -7.02 0.06
C LEU A 133 -6.64 -6.72 1.31
N LEU A 134 -5.38 -6.32 1.13
CA LEU A 134 -4.49 -5.91 2.25
C LEU A 134 -5.08 -4.73 3.03
N THR A 135 -5.58 -3.71 2.33
CA THR A 135 -6.21 -2.54 2.95
C THR A 135 -7.36 -2.95 3.87
N GLU A 136 -8.22 -3.87 3.42
CA GLU A 136 -9.35 -4.37 4.20
C GLU A 136 -8.90 -5.10 5.47
N LYS A 137 -7.79 -5.84 5.41
CA LYS A 137 -7.23 -6.55 6.58
C LYS A 137 -6.49 -5.62 7.55
N LEU A 138 -5.89 -4.55 7.04
CA LEU A 138 -5.01 -3.67 7.80
C LEU A 138 -5.68 -2.38 8.30
N THR A 139 -6.93 -2.09 7.91
CA THR A 139 -7.61 -0.80 8.22
C THR A 139 -7.61 -0.43 9.71
N LEU A 140 -7.62 -1.41 10.63
CA LEU A 140 -7.64 -1.19 12.09
C LEU A 140 -6.36 -1.66 12.79
N VAL A 141 -5.30 -1.91 12.02
CA VAL A 141 -4.03 -2.43 12.52
C VAL A 141 -2.99 -1.32 12.45
N ASP A 142 -2.36 -1.03 13.58
CA ASP A 142 -1.22 -0.13 13.61
C ASP A 142 -0.01 -0.81 12.96
N LEU A 143 0.40 -0.29 11.81
CA LEU A 143 1.53 -0.81 11.03
C LEU A 143 2.89 -0.41 11.63
N SER A 144 2.94 0.47 12.64
CA SER A 144 4.18 0.82 13.34
C SER A 144 4.86 -0.39 14.01
N TYR A 145 4.09 -1.45 14.29
CA TYR A 145 4.61 -2.69 14.87
C TYR A 145 5.36 -3.59 13.88
N ASP A 146 5.22 -3.38 12.57
CA ASP A 146 5.99 -4.08 11.54
C ASP A 146 6.33 -3.14 10.37
N GLN A 147 7.53 -2.56 10.45
CA GLN A 147 8.06 -1.63 9.46
C GLN A 147 8.12 -2.22 8.05
N ARG A 148 8.38 -3.53 7.89
CA ARG A 148 8.44 -4.17 6.57
C ARG A 148 7.05 -4.18 5.94
N VAL A 149 6.03 -4.54 6.72
CA VAL A 149 4.64 -4.56 6.25
C VAL A 149 4.16 -3.14 5.93
N SER A 150 4.49 -2.16 6.78
CA SER A 150 4.23 -0.75 6.51
C SER A 150 4.83 -0.28 5.18
N GLU A 151 6.10 -0.60 4.92
CA GLU A 151 6.77 -0.27 3.66
C GLU A 151 6.12 -0.94 2.44
N ILE A 152 5.83 -2.24 2.52
CA ILE A 152 5.18 -2.97 1.42
C ILE A 152 3.79 -2.42 1.13
N TYR A 153 3.00 -2.14 2.16
CA TYR A 153 1.69 -1.54 2.02
C TYR A 153 1.77 -0.15 1.36
N THR A 154 2.72 0.67 1.80
CA THR A 154 2.97 2.01 1.23
C THR A 154 3.35 1.92 -0.25
N LEU A 155 4.23 0.99 -0.62
CA LEU A 155 4.62 0.74 -2.01
C LEU A 155 3.42 0.26 -2.85
N ALA A 156 2.63 -0.68 -2.33
CA ALA A 156 1.45 -1.20 -3.01
C ALA A 156 0.42 -0.08 -3.27
N ARG A 157 0.23 0.83 -2.30
CA ARG A 157 -0.59 2.03 -2.46
C ARG A 157 -0.02 2.98 -3.52
N ALA A 158 1.29 3.17 -3.56
CA ALA A 158 1.94 3.98 -4.60
C ALA A 158 1.71 3.38 -6.01
N ALA A 159 1.77 2.05 -6.16
CA ALA A 159 1.45 1.39 -7.43
C ALA A 159 0.00 1.61 -7.88
N TYR A 160 -0.95 1.61 -6.94
CA TYR A 160 -2.33 2.00 -7.20
C TYR A 160 -2.42 3.48 -7.65
N GLN A 161 -1.70 4.37 -6.97
CA GLN A 161 -1.74 5.81 -7.25
C GLN A 161 -1.16 6.17 -8.63
N VAL A 162 -0.18 5.42 -9.13
CA VAL A 162 0.36 5.60 -10.50
C VAL A 162 -0.74 5.63 -11.56
N HIS A 163 -1.81 4.84 -11.41
CA HIS A 163 -2.93 4.84 -12.36
C HIS A 163 -3.79 6.10 -12.31
N LEU A 164 -3.76 6.82 -11.19
CA LEU A 164 -4.54 8.05 -10.95
C LEU A 164 -3.77 9.33 -11.27
N ASP A 165 -2.43 9.23 -11.33
CA ASP A 165 -1.51 10.36 -11.42
C ASP A 165 -0.96 10.56 -12.86
N ASP A 166 -1.73 10.21 -13.89
CA ASP A 166 -1.30 10.29 -15.29
C ASP A 166 -0.87 11.70 -15.72
N TYR A 167 -1.59 12.74 -15.30
CA TYR A 167 -1.18 14.13 -15.53
C TYR A 167 0.12 14.49 -14.81
N VAL A 168 0.30 14.02 -13.57
CA VAL A 168 1.52 14.28 -12.79
C VAL A 168 2.72 13.64 -13.48
N ILE A 169 2.59 12.37 -13.88
CA ILE A 169 3.63 11.61 -14.57
C ILE A 169 3.97 12.21 -15.94
N ALA A 170 2.96 12.69 -16.68
CA ALA A 170 3.16 13.39 -17.95
C ALA A 170 3.92 14.71 -17.77
N ALA A 171 3.68 15.43 -16.67
CA ALA A 171 4.31 16.71 -16.39
C ALA A 171 5.80 16.62 -15.95
N ILE A 172 6.29 15.42 -15.62
CA ILE A 172 7.68 15.23 -15.23
C ILE A 172 8.60 15.50 -16.41
N ASP A 173 9.64 16.30 -16.17
CA ASP A 173 10.62 16.70 -17.18
C ASP A 173 11.38 15.49 -17.78
N PRO A 174 11.53 15.42 -19.12
CA PRO A 174 10.96 16.33 -20.11
C PRO A 174 9.44 16.17 -20.20
N ALA A 175 8.70 17.27 -20.01
CA ALA A 175 7.25 17.22 -19.93
C ALA A 175 6.63 16.76 -21.25
N LEU A 176 5.69 15.82 -21.17
CA LEU A 176 4.91 15.36 -22.32
C LEU A 176 3.72 16.29 -22.53
N ARG A 177 3.44 16.63 -23.79
CA ARG A 177 2.16 17.23 -24.14
C ARG A 177 1.07 16.17 -23.93
N TYR A 178 0.23 16.34 -22.93
CA TYR A 178 -0.79 15.36 -22.55
C TYR A 178 -2.10 16.08 -22.20
N ASP A 179 -3.09 15.93 -23.08
CA ASP A 179 -4.38 16.63 -22.98
C ASP A 179 -5.53 15.72 -23.47
N PRO A 180 -5.87 14.67 -22.72
CA PRO A 180 -6.83 13.66 -23.18
C PRO A 180 -8.30 14.09 -23.14
N VAL A 181 -8.60 15.24 -22.54
CA VAL A 181 -9.97 15.75 -22.27
C VAL A 181 -10.23 17.03 -23.06
N VAL A 182 -10.31 16.89 -24.39
CA VAL A 182 -10.58 17.99 -25.32
C VAL A 182 -11.85 17.76 -26.14
N PRO A 183 -12.50 18.84 -26.64
CA PRO A 183 -13.53 18.71 -27.66
C PRO A 183 -12.99 17.98 -28.90
N GLY A 184 -13.78 17.04 -29.43
CA GLY A 184 -13.37 16.21 -30.57
C GLY A 184 -12.22 15.23 -30.26
N TRP A 185 -12.06 14.83 -28.99
CA TRP A 185 -10.97 13.94 -28.58
C TRP A 185 -10.90 12.64 -29.40
N ARG A 186 -12.02 12.10 -29.89
CA ARG A 186 -12.03 10.86 -30.69
C ARG A 186 -11.22 11.00 -31.98
N GLN A 187 -11.47 12.08 -32.73
CA GLN A 187 -10.76 12.38 -33.97
C GLN A 187 -9.30 12.72 -33.68
N LYS A 188 -9.06 13.55 -32.65
CA LYS A 188 -7.71 13.96 -32.25
C LYS A 188 -6.84 12.78 -31.80
N ARG A 189 -7.41 11.80 -31.11
CA ARG A 189 -6.73 10.55 -30.70
C ARG A 189 -6.25 9.71 -31.87
N ALA A 190 -6.99 9.69 -32.97
CA ALA A 190 -6.56 8.96 -34.16
C ALA A 190 -5.38 9.64 -34.85
N ALA A 191 -5.32 10.98 -34.81
CA ALA A 191 -4.26 11.77 -35.42
C ALA A 191 -3.00 11.87 -34.56
N ASP A 192 -3.15 12.09 -33.25
CA ASP A 192 -2.07 12.23 -32.28
C ASP A 192 -2.46 11.51 -30.97
N PRO A 193 -2.29 10.18 -30.93
CA PRO A 193 -2.64 9.41 -29.75
C PRO A 193 -1.78 9.74 -28.54
N ALA A 194 -0.52 10.13 -28.72
CA ALA A 194 0.39 10.42 -27.63
C ALA A 194 -0.15 11.56 -26.73
N THR A 195 -0.68 12.61 -27.36
CA THR A 195 -1.25 13.76 -26.66
C THR A 195 -2.68 13.52 -26.17
N TYR A 196 -3.55 13.00 -27.03
CA TYR A 196 -4.99 13.06 -26.79
C TYR A 196 -5.59 11.76 -26.24
N TRP A 197 -4.82 10.67 -26.18
CA TRP A 197 -5.32 9.39 -25.66
C TRP A 197 -5.27 9.38 -24.15
N TRP A 198 -6.40 9.07 -23.50
CA TRP A 198 -6.44 8.96 -22.05
C TRP A 198 -5.74 7.67 -21.61
N GLN A 199 -4.65 7.83 -20.87
CA GLN A 199 -3.71 6.78 -20.48
C GLN A 199 -3.77 6.43 -18.99
N GLY A 200 -4.30 7.31 -18.13
CA GLY A 200 -4.66 7.00 -16.74
C GLY A 200 -6.14 6.67 -16.54
N LEU A 201 -6.54 6.62 -15.27
CA LEU A 201 -7.90 6.31 -14.83
C LEU A 201 -8.32 7.21 -13.66
N THR A 202 -9.62 7.35 -13.50
CA THR A 202 -10.18 7.87 -12.25
C THR A 202 -10.46 6.72 -11.29
N ARG A 203 -10.52 7.00 -9.98
CA ARG A 203 -10.86 6.01 -8.94
C ARG A 203 -12.13 5.22 -9.28
N GLY A 204 -13.21 5.93 -9.66
CA GLY A 204 -14.49 5.31 -10.04
C GLY A 204 -14.45 4.42 -11.29
N ARG A 205 -13.32 4.34 -11.99
CA ARG A 205 -13.09 3.41 -13.13
C ARG A 205 -12.06 2.34 -12.80
N LEU A 206 -11.04 2.69 -12.02
CA LEU A 206 -10.01 1.75 -11.59
C LEU A 206 -10.57 0.71 -10.62
N ASP A 207 -11.29 1.13 -9.57
CA ASP A 207 -11.76 0.20 -8.53
C ASP A 207 -12.68 -0.88 -9.11
N PRO A 208 -13.69 -0.58 -9.95
CA PRO A 208 -14.51 -1.63 -10.54
C PRO A 208 -13.75 -2.58 -11.47
N ALA A 209 -12.63 -2.14 -12.07
CA ALA A 209 -11.77 -3.03 -12.85
C ALA A 209 -10.97 -3.97 -11.93
N ILE A 210 -10.47 -3.45 -10.81
CA ILE A 210 -9.79 -4.24 -9.76
C ILE A 210 -10.72 -5.30 -9.17
N GLU A 211 -11.99 -4.97 -8.93
CA GLU A 211 -13.00 -5.90 -8.41
C GLU A 211 -13.15 -7.18 -9.25
N LEU A 212 -12.86 -7.12 -10.55
CA LEU A 212 -12.92 -8.30 -11.40
C LEU A 212 -11.89 -9.37 -11.03
N CYS A 213 -10.78 -8.96 -10.42
CA CYS A 213 -9.73 -9.83 -9.90
C CYS A 213 -10.02 -10.35 -8.48
N ILE A 214 -11.11 -9.93 -7.84
CA ILE A 214 -11.44 -10.31 -6.46
C ILE A 214 -12.65 -11.25 -6.45
N HIS A 215 -12.55 -12.31 -5.64
CA HIS A 215 -13.68 -13.14 -5.25
C HIS A 215 -14.11 -12.76 -3.84
N ARG A 216 -15.03 -11.80 -3.73
CA ARG A 216 -15.43 -11.16 -2.46
C ARG A 216 -15.85 -12.16 -1.39
N ASP A 217 -16.72 -13.11 -1.74
CA ASP A 217 -17.23 -14.10 -0.77
C ASP A 217 -16.13 -15.01 -0.20
N ALA A 218 -15.03 -15.19 -0.95
CA ALA A 218 -13.92 -16.06 -0.57
C ALA A 218 -12.71 -15.28 -0.04
N GLY A 219 -12.76 -13.93 -0.04
CA GLY A 219 -11.66 -13.08 0.41
C GLY A 219 -10.33 -13.33 -0.30
N ARG A 220 -10.36 -13.76 -1.58
CA ARG A 220 -9.17 -14.12 -2.36
C ARG A 220 -9.19 -13.49 -3.74
N LEU A 221 -8.04 -13.53 -4.42
CA LEU A 221 -7.99 -13.29 -5.86
C LEU A 221 -8.74 -14.37 -6.64
N THR A 222 -9.26 -13.99 -7.80
CA THR A 222 -9.72 -14.93 -8.82
C THR A 222 -8.58 -15.78 -9.33
N THR A 223 -8.87 -17.02 -9.73
CA THR A 223 -7.94 -17.82 -10.53
C THR A 223 -7.79 -17.23 -11.94
N ARG A 224 -6.86 -17.79 -12.72
CA ARG A 224 -6.68 -17.41 -14.13
C ARG A 224 -7.94 -17.61 -14.93
N GLU A 225 -8.51 -18.79 -14.79
CA GLU A 225 -9.66 -19.27 -15.54
C GLU A 225 -10.90 -18.47 -15.15
N GLU A 226 -11.05 -18.13 -13.87
CA GLU A 226 -12.13 -17.27 -13.37
C GLU A 226 -12.04 -15.86 -13.99
N PHE A 227 -10.86 -15.23 -13.98
CA PHE A 227 -10.68 -13.90 -14.57
C PHE A 227 -10.89 -13.91 -16.09
N GLU A 228 -10.32 -14.90 -16.79
CA GLU A 228 -10.47 -15.03 -18.24
C GLU A 228 -11.93 -15.24 -18.64
N SER A 229 -12.65 -16.10 -17.91
CA SER A 229 -14.09 -16.31 -18.13
C SER A 229 -14.89 -15.02 -17.94
N ARG A 230 -14.64 -14.28 -16.84
CA ARG A 230 -15.27 -12.98 -16.59
C ARG A 230 -14.96 -11.95 -17.69
N TYR A 231 -13.71 -11.89 -18.13
CA TYR A 231 -13.30 -11.01 -19.23
C TYR A 231 -14.07 -11.33 -20.52
N LEU A 232 -14.14 -12.61 -20.89
CA LEU A 232 -14.81 -13.05 -22.11
C LEU A 232 -16.33 -12.86 -22.05
N GLU A 233 -16.96 -13.06 -20.89
CA GLU A 233 -18.37 -12.76 -20.64
C GLU A 233 -18.67 -11.26 -20.87
N LEU A 234 -17.85 -10.37 -20.28
CA LEU A 234 -17.96 -8.93 -20.47
C LEU A 234 -17.71 -8.53 -21.93
N TYR A 235 -16.75 -9.16 -22.59
CA TYR A 235 -16.51 -8.96 -24.02
C TYR A 235 -17.73 -9.36 -24.87
N ALA A 236 -18.45 -10.40 -24.50
CA ALA A 236 -19.67 -10.84 -25.19
C ALA A 236 -20.90 -9.96 -24.88
N SER A 237 -20.89 -9.21 -23.78
CA SER A 237 -22.06 -8.51 -23.23
C SER A 237 -21.88 -6.98 -23.18
N PRO A 238 -21.86 -6.27 -24.32
CA PRO A 238 -21.49 -4.84 -24.38
C PRO A 238 -22.41 -3.88 -23.60
N GLY A 239 -23.59 -4.33 -23.18
CA GLY A 239 -24.53 -3.56 -22.36
C GLY A 239 -24.25 -3.58 -20.86
N ASP A 240 -23.34 -4.43 -20.38
CA ASP A 240 -22.99 -4.51 -18.97
C ASP A 240 -22.14 -3.29 -18.54
N SER A 241 -22.49 -2.66 -17.41
CA SER A 241 -21.84 -1.45 -16.91
C SER A 241 -20.36 -1.68 -16.56
N ARG A 242 -19.97 -2.90 -16.18
CA ARG A 242 -18.59 -3.30 -15.84
C ARG A 242 -17.67 -3.30 -17.06
N VAL A 243 -18.21 -3.52 -18.26
CA VAL A 243 -17.47 -3.51 -19.53
C VAL A 243 -16.76 -2.17 -19.73
N LYS A 244 -17.40 -1.08 -19.30
CA LYS A 244 -16.81 0.26 -19.43
C LYS A 244 -15.56 0.41 -18.58
N SER A 245 -15.57 -0.02 -17.33
CA SER A 245 -14.42 0.11 -16.43
C SER A 245 -13.25 -0.74 -16.89
N LEU A 246 -13.49 -2.02 -17.20
CA LEU A 246 -12.45 -2.91 -17.73
C LEU A 246 -11.94 -2.46 -19.10
N GLY A 247 -12.84 -2.09 -20.00
CA GLY A 247 -12.49 -1.60 -21.34
C GLY A 247 -11.64 -0.33 -21.28
N LEU A 248 -11.95 0.60 -20.36
CA LEU A 248 -11.14 1.80 -20.13
C LEU A 248 -9.77 1.48 -19.52
N PHE A 249 -9.69 0.52 -18.59
CA PHE A 249 -8.42 0.04 -18.06
C PHE A 249 -7.53 -0.56 -19.17
N CYS A 250 -8.11 -1.40 -20.02
CA CYS A 250 -7.40 -2.02 -21.15
C CYS A 250 -7.14 -1.07 -22.31
N ASN A 251 -7.75 0.12 -22.33
CA ASN A 251 -7.71 1.02 -23.48
C ASN A 251 -6.29 1.43 -23.92
N PRO A 252 -5.34 1.71 -23.00
CA PRO A 252 -3.96 1.96 -23.37
C PRO A 252 -3.23 0.72 -23.89
N LEU A 253 -3.72 -0.50 -23.60
CA LEU A 253 -3.13 -1.76 -24.07
C LEU A 253 -3.48 -2.05 -25.53
N TYR A 254 -4.64 -1.61 -26.01
CA TYR A 254 -5.07 -1.89 -27.38
C TYR A 254 -4.21 -1.12 -28.40
N ASN A 255 -3.60 -1.87 -29.32
CA ASN A 255 -2.62 -1.36 -30.29
C ASN A 255 -1.46 -0.62 -29.58
N PHE A 256 -1.04 -1.09 -28.41
CA PHE A 256 -0.02 -0.42 -27.62
C PHE A 256 1.29 -0.26 -28.41
N ARG A 257 1.85 0.95 -28.34
CA ARG A 257 3.23 1.28 -28.67
C ARG A 257 3.68 2.39 -27.71
N PRO A 258 4.90 2.35 -27.17
CA PRO A 258 5.39 3.38 -26.26
C PRO A 258 5.34 4.80 -26.85
N GLN A 259 5.57 4.95 -28.16
CA GLN A 259 5.55 6.23 -28.85
C GLN A 259 4.12 6.80 -28.94
N ASP A 260 3.12 5.94 -29.10
CA ASP A 260 1.71 6.32 -29.18
C ASP A 260 1.06 6.44 -27.79
N ARG A 261 1.71 5.90 -26.76
CA ARG A 261 1.25 5.88 -25.36
C ARG A 261 2.40 6.23 -24.38
N PRO A 262 3.07 7.40 -24.53
CA PRO A 262 4.27 7.70 -23.76
C PRO A 262 4.00 7.92 -22.28
N THR A 263 2.84 8.51 -21.92
CA THR A 263 2.44 8.67 -20.51
C THR A 263 2.20 7.31 -19.86
N TYR A 264 1.48 6.41 -20.53
CA TYR A 264 1.25 5.06 -20.05
C TYR A 264 2.55 4.28 -19.94
N TRP A 265 3.46 4.44 -20.90
CA TRP A 265 4.78 3.82 -20.82
C TRP A 265 5.56 4.27 -19.57
N ARG A 266 5.55 5.58 -19.25
CA ARG A 266 6.12 6.09 -17.99
C ARG A 266 5.43 5.50 -16.76
N MET A 267 4.11 5.36 -16.78
CA MET A 267 3.36 4.71 -15.70
C MET A 267 3.81 3.26 -15.50
N LEU A 268 3.98 2.49 -16.59
CA LEU A 268 4.49 1.12 -16.53
C LEU A 268 5.92 1.06 -15.98
N MET A 269 6.78 2.03 -16.31
CA MET A 269 8.13 2.12 -15.71
C MET A 269 8.09 2.44 -14.22
N CYS A 270 7.17 3.31 -13.76
CA CYS A 270 6.94 3.55 -12.33
C CYS A 270 6.49 2.26 -11.64
N GLN A 271 5.55 1.53 -12.24
CA GLN A 271 5.07 0.25 -11.71
C GLN A 271 6.18 -0.79 -11.65
N LEU A 272 7.01 -0.90 -12.68
CA LEU A 272 8.15 -1.81 -12.70
C LEU A 272 9.08 -1.58 -11.49
N LEU A 273 9.46 -0.33 -11.22
CA LEU A 273 10.28 0.03 -10.05
C LEU A 273 9.61 -0.37 -8.73
N ILE A 274 8.34 -0.01 -8.57
CA ILE A 274 7.58 -0.27 -7.35
C ILE A 274 7.42 -1.78 -7.14
N TYR A 275 7.08 -2.54 -8.19
CA TYR A 275 6.92 -3.99 -8.15
C TYR A 275 8.23 -4.70 -7.80
N ARG A 276 9.35 -4.31 -8.43
CA ARG A 276 10.68 -4.84 -8.05
C ARG A 276 11.01 -4.55 -6.60
N ARG A 277 10.65 -3.36 -6.11
CA ARG A 277 10.89 -2.99 -4.72
C ARG A 277 10.03 -3.80 -3.74
N ILE A 278 8.77 -4.03 -4.05
CA ILE A 278 7.88 -4.90 -3.26
C ILE A 278 8.44 -6.32 -3.22
N SER A 279 8.79 -6.90 -4.37
CA SER A 279 9.35 -8.25 -4.46
C SER A 279 10.69 -8.41 -3.76
N LEU A 280 11.55 -7.38 -3.79
CA LEU A 280 12.79 -7.38 -3.01
C LEU A 280 12.48 -7.30 -1.51
N ARG A 281 11.62 -6.37 -1.09
CA ARG A 281 11.35 -6.12 0.32
C ARG A 281 10.64 -7.30 0.99
N SER A 282 9.74 -7.98 0.29
CA SER A 282 9.01 -9.15 0.82
C SER A 282 9.92 -10.32 1.16
N ARG A 283 11.03 -10.49 0.43
CA ARG A 283 12.01 -11.58 0.60
C ARG A 283 13.07 -11.29 1.66
N LEU A 284 13.22 -10.04 2.07
CA LEU A 284 14.22 -9.64 3.05
C LEU A 284 13.65 -9.70 4.48
N PRO A 285 14.44 -10.15 5.47
CA PRO A 285 14.06 -10.06 6.87
C PRO A 285 13.71 -8.62 7.29
N ALA A 286 12.80 -8.47 8.26
CA ALA A 286 12.31 -7.16 8.69
C ALA A 286 13.44 -6.21 9.16
N ASN A 287 14.47 -6.76 9.80
CA ASN A 287 15.63 -6.04 10.33
C ASN A 287 16.70 -5.68 9.28
N VAL A 288 16.57 -6.14 8.04
CA VAL A 288 17.49 -5.75 6.96
C VAL A 288 17.01 -4.42 6.37
N PRO A 289 17.77 -3.33 6.55
CA PRO A 289 17.41 -2.05 5.96
C PRO A 289 17.46 -2.17 4.43
N THR A 290 16.53 -1.53 3.76
CA THR A 290 16.51 -1.42 2.31
C THR A 290 16.84 0.01 1.91
N SER A 291 17.67 0.19 0.87
CA SER A 291 18.09 1.53 0.42
C SER A 291 16.86 2.41 0.15
N SER A 292 16.76 3.60 0.71
CA SER A 292 15.65 4.52 0.43
C SER A 292 15.63 5.01 -1.02
N GLN A 293 16.72 4.81 -1.75
CA GLN A 293 16.81 5.15 -3.16
C GLN A 293 16.20 4.03 -4.02
N PHE A 294 15.33 4.43 -4.95
CA PHE A 294 14.87 3.58 -6.03
C PHE A 294 15.95 3.56 -7.11
N ASP A 295 16.18 2.38 -7.69
CA ASP A 295 17.07 2.19 -8.82
C ASP A 295 16.51 1.06 -9.69
N PHE A 296 16.83 1.10 -10.97
CA PHE A 296 16.52 -0.01 -11.87
C PHE A 296 17.60 -1.08 -11.77
N ASP A 297 17.20 -2.34 -11.75
CA ASP A 297 18.15 -3.43 -11.93
C ASP A 297 18.75 -3.30 -13.34
N ARG A 298 20.08 -3.30 -13.44
CA ARG A 298 20.77 -3.28 -14.74
C ARG A 298 20.27 -4.37 -15.68
N ARG A 299 19.85 -5.52 -15.15
CA ARG A 299 19.25 -6.61 -15.92
C ARG A 299 17.91 -6.23 -16.54
N ASP A 300 17.10 -5.46 -15.83
CA ASP A 300 15.81 -4.96 -16.36
C ASP A 300 16.06 -3.93 -17.45
N VAL A 301 17.01 -2.99 -17.25
CA VAL A 301 17.39 -2.00 -18.28
C VAL A 301 17.96 -2.71 -19.52
N ASP A 302 18.88 -3.64 -19.32
CA ASP A 302 19.45 -4.45 -20.41
C ASP A 302 18.34 -5.22 -21.15
N ALA A 303 17.37 -5.78 -20.43
CA ALA A 303 16.25 -6.49 -21.05
C ALA A 303 15.40 -5.54 -21.90
N LEU A 304 15.03 -4.37 -21.37
CA LEU A 304 14.27 -3.34 -22.08
C LEU A 304 14.99 -2.86 -23.34
N GLN A 305 16.32 -2.67 -23.28
CA GLN A 305 17.15 -2.27 -24.42
C GLN A 305 17.28 -3.38 -25.48
N ARG A 306 17.51 -4.62 -25.06
CA ARG A 306 17.72 -5.77 -25.97
C ARG A 306 16.54 -6.00 -26.91
N PHE A 307 15.33 -5.71 -26.46
CA PHE A 307 14.13 -5.94 -27.27
C PHE A 307 13.98 -4.95 -28.43
N GLY A 308 14.67 -3.81 -28.41
CA GLY A 308 14.77 -2.86 -29.52
C GLY A 308 13.46 -2.21 -29.97
N GLY A 309 12.32 -2.56 -29.37
CA GLY A 309 11.02 -1.95 -29.67
C GLY A 309 10.88 -0.53 -29.10
N VAL A 310 11.67 -0.20 -28.08
CA VAL A 310 11.71 1.12 -27.45
C VAL A 310 13.03 1.77 -27.83
N GLY A 311 12.97 2.95 -28.46
CA GLY A 311 14.20 3.70 -28.75
C GLY A 311 14.88 4.19 -27.47
N ASP A 312 16.21 4.14 -27.42
CA ASP A 312 17.01 4.45 -26.23
C ASP A 312 16.63 5.79 -25.57
N ALA A 313 16.45 6.84 -26.38
CA ALA A 313 16.06 8.16 -25.87
C ALA A 313 14.69 8.14 -25.14
N LEU A 314 13.71 7.39 -25.65
CA LEU A 314 12.40 7.26 -25.00
C LEU A 314 12.52 6.44 -23.71
N LEU A 315 13.35 5.40 -23.72
CA LEU A 315 13.59 4.58 -22.54
C LEU A 315 14.24 5.41 -21.44
N ASP A 316 15.35 6.09 -21.70
CA ASP A 316 16.10 6.90 -20.73
C ASP A 316 15.22 7.99 -20.09
N VAL A 317 14.45 8.70 -20.91
CA VAL A 317 13.48 9.70 -20.46
C VAL A 317 12.43 9.09 -19.55
N SER A 318 11.95 7.89 -19.86
CA SER A 318 10.90 7.23 -19.09
C SER A 318 11.41 6.66 -17.76
N LEU A 319 12.62 6.10 -17.76
CA LEU A 319 13.30 5.64 -16.54
C LEU A 319 13.56 6.83 -15.60
N THR A 320 14.06 7.95 -16.13
CA THR A 320 14.30 9.17 -15.36
C THR A 320 13.00 9.72 -14.76
N ALA A 321 11.92 9.79 -15.56
CA ALA A 321 10.63 10.24 -15.07
C ALA A 321 10.08 9.33 -13.97
N ALA A 322 10.24 8.01 -14.11
CA ALA A 322 9.82 7.04 -13.11
C ALA A 322 10.58 7.20 -11.79
N LEU A 323 11.91 7.35 -11.83
CA LEU A 323 12.73 7.57 -10.63
C LEU A 323 12.33 8.87 -9.89
N ARG A 324 12.08 9.95 -10.64
CA ARG A 324 11.61 11.22 -10.07
C ARG A 324 10.24 11.07 -9.41
N TYR A 325 9.27 10.47 -10.12
CA TYR A 325 7.93 10.25 -9.58
C TYR A 325 7.96 9.45 -8.29
N VAL A 326 8.64 8.30 -8.30
CA VAL A 326 8.67 7.38 -7.17
C VAL A 326 9.44 8.01 -6.00
N GLY A 327 10.54 8.71 -6.25
CA GLY A 327 11.27 9.44 -5.22
C GLY A 327 10.44 10.54 -4.54
N GLU A 328 9.77 11.39 -5.33
CA GLU A 328 8.98 12.51 -4.80
C GLU A 328 7.67 12.06 -4.12
N SER A 329 6.99 11.05 -4.68
CA SER A 329 5.77 10.50 -4.09
C SER A 329 6.07 9.80 -2.76
N TRP A 330 7.14 9.00 -2.72
CA TRP A 330 7.59 8.32 -1.51
C TRP A 330 7.92 9.30 -0.39
N ILE A 331 8.68 10.36 -0.69
CA ILE A 331 9.03 11.40 0.29
C ILE A 331 7.78 12.12 0.81
N ARG A 332 6.83 12.46 -0.07
CA ARG A 332 5.59 13.15 0.34
C ARG A 332 4.74 12.30 1.27
N GLN A 333 4.58 11.01 0.95
CA GLN A 333 3.75 10.12 1.75
C GLN A 333 4.38 9.86 3.13
N TRP A 334 5.68 9.60 3.17
CA TRP A 334 6.39 9.36 4.44
C TRP A 334 6.36 10.58 5.38
N ARG A 335 6.46 11.80 4.82
CA ARG A 335 6.35 13.05 5.61
C ARG A 335 4.95 13.38 6.10
N SER A 336 3.91 12.78 5.52
CA SER A 336 2.53 13.01 5.98
C SER A 336 2.12 12.07 7.12
N GLU A 337 2.88 10.99 7.33
CA GLU A 337 2.59 9.94 8.32
C GLU A 337 3.53 10.01 9.55
N ALA A 338 4.64 10.76 9.47
CA ALA A 338 5.55 11.09 10.57
C ALA A 338 5.25 12.49 11.13
#